data_AF-A0A8D9EAX6-F1
#
_entry.id   AF-A0A8D9EAX6-F1
#
_cell.length_a   1.000
_cell.length_b   1.000
_cell.length_c   1.000
_cell.angle_alpha   90.00
_cell.angle_beta   90.00
_cell.angle_gamma   90.00
#
_symmetry.space_group_name_H-M   'P 1'
#
loop_
_entity.id
_entity.type
_entity.pdbx_description
1 polymer ?
#
loop_
_entity_poly.entity_id
_entity_poly.type
_entity_poly.pdbx_seq_one_letter_code
_entity_poly.pdbx_strand_id
1 'polypeptide(L)'
;MIIHLSMWFKTSGFILVQCPTLDAPLIEKLAVCLSGKDWVECNELSERLARLNENSSVANKVKIFHLINVQGNYEEGAKQLLTAYSTILEHEMPDPCPVLFDWSKLFARICGRNKSIISVTLKFVQHCAHSQLNSVPYLKELAYQHYLLGQYDQALRGYRSAIKPD
;
A
#
# COMPACT_ATOMS: atom_id res chain seq x y z
N MET A 1 -27.20 -13.77 -3.68
CA MET A 1 -25.93 -13.04 -3.51
C MET A 1 -25.47 -12.28 -4.77
N ILE A 2 -25.75 -12.77 -5.99
CA ILE A 2 -25.34 -12.12 -7.25
C ILE A 2 -26.13 -10.83 -7.57
N ILE A 3 -27.41 -10.78 -7.19
CA ILE A 3 -28.30 -9.64 -7.49
C ILE A 3 -27.91 -8.38 -6.70
N HIS A 4 -27.42 -8.55 -5.46
CA HIS A 4 -27.02 -7.43 -4.61
C HIS A 4 -25.75 -6.73 -5.11
N LEU A 5 -24.81 -7.49 -5.70
CA LEU A 5 -23.62 -6.93 -6.37
C LEU A 5 -23.98 -6.18 -7.65
N SER A 6 -24.93 -6.67 -8.45
CA SER A 6 -25.36 -5.96 -9.67
C SER A 6 -26.03 -4.62 -9.38
N MET A 7 -26.74 -4.51 -8.25
CA MET A 7 -27.41 -3.28 -7.84
C MET A 7 -26.40 -2.25 -7.33
N TRP A 8 -25.38 -2.71 -6.57
CA TRP A 8 -24.24 -1.88 -6.16
C TRP A 8 -23.39 -1.40 -7.34
N PHE A 9 -23.13 -2.25 -8.33
CA PHE A 9 -22.43 -1.86 -9.57
C PHE A 9 -23.18 -0.73 -10.30
N LYS A 10 -24.51 -0.83 -10.37
CA LYS A 10 -25.35 0.15 -11.08
C LYS A 10 -25.47 1.47 -10.33
N THR A 11 -25.55 1.43 -8.99
CA THR A 11 -25.61 2.64 -8.16
C THR A 11 -24.27 3.37 -8.10
N SER A 12 -23.14 2.66 -7.96
CA SER A 12 -21.81 3.29 -7.98
C SER A 12 -21.51 3.97 -9.32
N GLY A 13 -21.86 3.33 -10.44
CA GLY A 13 -21.74 3.93 -11.78
C GLY A 13 -22.62 5.16 -11.97
N PHE A 14 -23.85 5.14 -11.44
CA PHE A 14 -24.79 6.27 -11.53
C PHE A 14 -24.33 7.48 -10.68
N ILE A 15 -23.82 7.24 -9.46
CA ILE A 15 -23.30 8.31 -8.59
C ILE A 15 -22.05 8.97 -9.20
N LEU A 16 -21.19 8.21 -9.87
CA LEU A 16 -20.03 8.74 -10.59
C LEU A 16 -20.39 9.69 -11.75
N VAL A 17 -21.55 9.46 -12.38
CA VAL A 17 -22.08 10.32 -13.45
C VAL A 17 -22.74 11.57 -12.86
N GLN A 18 -23.35 11.48 -11.67
CA GLN A 18 -24.02 12.61 -11.03
C GLN A 18 -23.09 13.50 -10.18
N CYS A 19 -21.97 12.97 -9.69
CA CYS A 19 -21.00 13.71 -8.88
C CYS A 19 -19.56 13.33 -9.28
N PRO A 20 -19.05 13.83 -10.42
CA PRO A 20 -17.75 13.45 -10.97
C PRO A 20 -16.54 13.96 -10.16
N THR A 21 -16.78 14.82 -9.18
CA THR A 21 -15.79 15.48 -8.32
C THR A 21 -15.57 14.77 -6.98
N LEU A 22 -16.26 13.66 -6.71
CA LEU A 22 -16.17 12.96 -5.44
C LEU A 22 -15.17 11.80 -5.55
N ASP A 23 -14.20 11.77 -4.63
CA ASP A 23 -13.16 10.73 -4.59
C ASP A 23 -13.73 9.36 -4.19
N ALA A 24 -14.68 9.32 -3.26
CA ALA A 24 -15.18 8.07 -2.66
C ALA A 24 -15.81 7.09 -3.68
N PRO A 25 -16.71 7.49 -4.59
CA PRO A 25 -17.28 6.57 -5.59
C PRO A 25 -16.23 6.02 -6.56
N LEU A 26 -15.19 6.81 -6.88
CA LEU A 26 -14.09 6.36 -7.72
C LEU A 26 -13.23 5.34 -7.00
N ILE A 27 -12.96 5.53 -5.70
CA ILE A 27 -12.23 4.58 -4.85
C ILE A 27 -12.97 3.25 -4.75
N GLU A 28 -14.29 3.29 -4.52
CA GLU A 28 -15.12 2.07 -4.47
C GLU A 28 -15.11 1.33 -5.80
N LYS A 29 -15.27 2.07 -6.92
CA LYS A 29 -15.18 1.46 -8.25
C LYS A 29 -13.80 0.85 -8.51
N LEU A 30 -12.72 1.54 -8.11
CA LEU A 30 -11.35 1.05 -8.23
C LEU A 30 -11.16 -0.28 -7.48
N ALA A 31 -11.69 -0.41 -6.26
CA ALA A 31 -11.63 -1.64 -5.47
C ALA A 31 -12.36 -2.80 -6.17
N VAL A 32 -13.50 -2.51 -6.79
CA VAL A 32 -14.25 -3.48 -7.58
C VAL A 32 -13.46 -3.93 -8.81
N CYS A 33 -12.88 -3.01 -9.59
CA CYS A 33 -12.04 -3.34 -10.75
C CYS A 33 -10.81 -4.16 -10.35
N LEU A 34 -10.16 -3.82 -9.22
CA LEU A 34 -9.04 -4.57 -8.66
C LEU A 34 -9.45 -6.01 -8.32
N SER A 35 -10.64 -6.20 -7.73
CA SER A 35 -11.17 -7.54 -7.43
C SER A 35 -11.47 -8.35 -8.69
N GLY A 36 -11.91 -7.67 -9.76
CA GLY A 36 -12.14 -8.24 -11.08
C GLY A 36 -10.87 -8.47 -11.91
N LYS A 37 -9.71 -7.98 -11.45
CA LYS A 37 -8.42 -7.97 -12.18
C LYS A 37 -8.49 -7.23 -13.51
N ASP A 38 -9.37 -6.24 -13.63
CA ASP A 38 -9.42 -5.38 -14.80
C ASP A 38 -8.35 -4.28 -14.68
N TRP A 39 -7.13 -4.62 -15.07
CA TRP A 39 -5.96 -3.74 -14.90
C TRP A 39 -6.02 -2.49 -15.77
N VAL A 40 -6.72 -2.54 -16.91
CA VAL A 40 -6.86 -1.39 -17.81
C VAL A 40 -7.77 -0.37 -17.16
N GLU A 41 -8.95 -0.80 -16.71
CA GLU A 41 -9.89 0.10 -16.03
C GLU A 41 -9.32 0.60 -14.69
N CYS A 42 -8.57 -0.23 -13.95
CA CYS A 42 -7.87 0.21 -12.75
C CYS A 42 -6.88 1.35 -13.02
N ASN A 43 -6.09 1.27 -14.10
CA ASN A 43 -5.14 2.31 -14.44
C ASN A 43 -5.85 3.61 -14.83
N GLU A 44 -6.85 3.55 -15.70
CA GLU A 44 -7.63 4.73 -16.11
C GLU A 44 -8.29 5.42 -14.92
N LEU A 45 -8.90 4.65 -14.01
CA LEU A 45 -9.49 5.18 -12.78
C LEU A 45 -8.43 5.79 -11.84
N SER A 46 -7.26 5.16 -11.72
CA SER A 46 -6.16 5.70 -10.92
C SER A 46 -5.61 7.01 -11.46
N GLU A 47 -5.54 7.16 -12.79
CA GLU A 47 -5.14 8.41 -13.44
C GLU A 47 -6.18 9.49 -13.24
N ARG A 48 -7.46 9.15 -13.38
CA ARG A 48 -8.56 10.08 -13.13
C ARG A 48 -8.58 10.56 -11.68
N LEU A 49 -8.38 9.66 -10.71
CA LEU A 49 -8.23 10.00 -9.30
C LEU A 49 -7.03 10.94 -9.07
N ALA A 50 -5.89 10.65 -9.68
CA ALA A 50 -4.71 11.50 -9.55
C ALA A 50 -4.91 12.91 -10.14
N ARG A 51 -5.77 13.09 -11.16
CA ARG A 51 -6.12 14.41 -11.71
C ARG A 51 -7.06 15.20 -10.80
N LEU A 52 -7.90 14.51 -10.02
CA LEU A 52 -8.79 15.15 -9.04
C LEU A 52 -8.04 15.52 -7.77
N ASN A 53 -7.14 14.63 -7.33
CA ASN A 53 -6.35 14.78 -6.12
C ASN A 53 -4.94 14.22 -6.37
N GLU A 54 -4.00 15.12 -6.66
CA GLU A 54 -2.61 14.79 -6.99
C GLU A 54 -1.90 14.01 -5.87
N ASN A 55 -2.30 14.27 -4.62
CA ASN A 55 -1.72 13.65 -3.43
C ASN A 55 -2.55 12.45 -2.93
N SER A 56 -3.45 11.90 -3.75
CA SER A 56 -4.25 10.74 -3.37
C SER A 56 -3.37 9.52 -3.13
N SER A 57 -3.27 9.11 -1.86
CA SER A 57 -2.55 7.91 -1.45
C SER A 57 -3.10 6.66 -2.14
N VAL A 58 -4.42 6.58 -2.33
CA VAL A 58 -5.08 5.46 -3.03
C VAL A 58 -4.64 5.36 -4.49
N ALA A 59 -4.62 6.49 -5.22
CA ALA A 59 -4.19 6.51 -6.62
C ALA A 59 -2.73 6.05 -6.77
N ASN A 60 -1.85 6.58 -5.91
CA ASN A 60 -0.43 6.21 -5.89
C ASN A 60 -0.25 4.72 -5.56
N LYS A 61 -1.02 4.19 -4.61
CA LYS A 61 -0.99 2.77 -4.23
C LYS A 61 -1.29 1.85 -5.42
N VAL A 62 -2.31 2.17 -6.20
CA VAL A 62 -2.71 1.36 -7.36
C VAL A 62 -1.71 1.44 -8.50
N LYS A 63 -1.17 2.62 -8.79
CA LYS A 63 -0.10 2.78 -9.79
C LYS A 63 1.13 1.93 -9.44
N ILE A 64 1.58 2.01 -8.20
CA ILE A 64 2.71 1.21 -7.71
C ILE A 64 2.39 -0.29 -7.77
N PHE A 65 1.17 -0.69 -7.37
CA PHE A 65 0.73 -2.07 -7.47
C PHE A 65 0.81 -2.58 -8.92
N HIS A 66 0.34 -1.79 -9.88
CA HIS A 66 0.36 -2.13 -11.30
C HIS A 66 1.79 -2.31 -11.82
N LEU A 67 2.70 -1.39 -11.49
CA LEU A 67 4.12 -1.49 -11.87
C LEU A 67 4.76 -2.79 -11.35
N ILE A 68 4.51 -3.14 -10.09
CA ILE A 68 5.15 -4.28 -9.44
C ILE A 68 4.55 -5.61 -9.89
N ASN A 69 3.23 -5.71 -9.96
CA ASN A 69 2.54 -7.01 -10.12
C ASN A 69 2.09 -7.29 -11.55
N VAL A 70 1.76 -6.26 -12.32
CA VAL A 70 1.27 -6.43 -13.70
C VAL A 70 2.40 -6.27 -14.69
N GLN A 71 3.25 -5.26 -14.52
CA GLN A 71 4.38 -5.01 -15.41
C GLN A 71 5.68 -5.69 -14.98
N GLY A 72 5.79 -6.10 -13.70
CA GLY A 72 7.02 -6.68 -13.16
C GLY A 72 8.19 -5.69 -13.08
N ASN A 73 7.94 -4.39 -13.18
CA ASN A 73 8.96 -3.35 -13.14
C ASN A 73 9.26 -2.95 -11.69
N TYR A 74 10.07 -3.78 -11.02
CA TYR A 74 10.43 -3.59 -9.62
C TYR A 74 11.31 -2.36 -9.37
N GLU A 75 12.12 -1.95 -10.35
CA GLU A 75 13.00 -0.78 -10.19
C GLU A 75 12.19 0.50 -10.14
N GLU A 76 11.28 0.68 -11.10
CA GLU A 76 10.41 1.86 -11.12
C GLU A 76 9.40 1.82 -9.97
N GLY A 77 8.87 0.63 -9.64
CA GLY A 77 8.04 0.45 -8.46
C GLY A 77 8.76 0.84 -7.16
N ALA A 78 10.05 0.54 -7.01
CA ALA A 78 10.84 0.93 -5.84
C ALA A 78 11.03 2.45 -5.76
N LYS A 79 11.29 3.12 -6.89
CA LYS A 79 11.40 4.59 -6.94
C LYS A 79 10.09 5.26 -6.56
N GLN A 80 8.98 4.80 -7.14
CA GLN A 80 7.66 5.36 -6.81
C GLN A 80 7.25 5.10 -5.36
N LEU A 81 7.61 3.95 -4.79
CA LEU A 81 7.44 3.70 -3.35
C LEU A 81 8.23 4.69 -2.50
N LEU A 82 9.48 5.00 -2.87
CA LEU A 82 10.28 6.00 -2.16
C LEU A 82 9.68 7.41 -2.28
N THR A 83 9.14 7.78 -3.43
CA THR A 83 8.44 9.06 -3.58
C THR A 83 7.16 9.08 -2.72
N ALA A 84 6.39 8.00 -2.72
CA ALA A 84 5.19 7.88 -1.89
C ALA A 84 5.52 7.94 -0.39
N TYR A 85 6.68 7.42 0.02
CA TYR A 85 7.16 7.54 1.40
C TYR A 85 7.28 9.00 1.85
N SER A 86 7.96 9.84 1.07
CA SER A 86 8.07 11.27 1.38
C SER A 86 6.70 11.94 1.42
N THR A 87 5.83 11.67 0.44
CA THR A 87 4.48 12.25 0.40
C THR A 87 3.63 11.85 1.61
N ILE A 88 3.72 10.57 2.04
CA ILE A 88 2.98 10.08 3.22
C ILE A 88 3.48 10.78 4.49
N LEU A 89 4.79 10.96 4.65
CA LEU A 89 5.33 11.68 5.82
C LEU A 89 4.87 13.15 5.90
N GLU A 90 4.68 13.80 4.76
CA GLU A 90 4.28 15.21 4.70
C GLU A 90 2.76 15.41 4.90
N HIS A 91 1.94 14.49 4.39
CA HIS A 91 0.48 14.68 4.32
C HIS A 91 -0.35 13.86 5.31
N GLU A 92 0.15 12.71 5.80
CA GLU A 92 -0.60 11.86 6.73
C GLU A 92 -0.32 12.28 8.19
N MET A 93 -0.97 13.35 8.63
CA MET A 93 -0.98 13.82 10.02
C MET A 93 -2.24 13.34 10.76
N PRO A 94 -2.18 13.04 12.07
CA PRO A 94 -1.08 13.31 13.01
C PRO A 94 0.03 12.24 13.08
N ASP A 95 -0.22 11.03 12.57
CA ASP A 95 0.74 9.93 12.58
C ASP A 95 0.73 9.16 11.24
N PRO A 96 1.83 9.16 10.48
CA PRO A 96 1.92 8.43 9.22
C PRO A 96 2.07 6.91 9.41
N CYS A 97 2.37 6.44 10.63
CA CYS A 97 2.74 5.05 10.88
C CYS A 97 1.69 4.01 10.45
N PRO A 98 0.37 4.19 10.67
CA PRO A 98 -0.63 3.23 10.23
C PRO A 98 -0.62 2.99 8.72
N VAL A 99 -0.52 4.09 7.94
CA VAL A 99 -0.50 4.03 6.46
C VAL A 99 0.80 3.38 5.97
N LEU A 100 1.93 3.81 6.51
CA LEU A 100 3.25 3.25 6.22
C LEU A 100 3.31 1.74 6.53
N PHE A 101 2.77 1.34 7.68
CA PHE A 101 2.72 -0.05 8.11
C PHE A 101 1.87 -0.89 7.16
N ASP A 102 0.70 -0.42 6.76
CA ASP A 102 -0.17 -1.14 5.83
C ASP A 102 0.44 -1.28 4.43
N TRP A 103 1.07 -0.23 3.92
CA TRP A 103 1.77 -0.27 2.65
C TRP A 103 2.97 -1.21 2.69
N SER A 104 3.78 -1.12 3.75
CA SER A 104 4.96 -1.97 3.91
C SER A 104 4.58 -3.46 3.87
N LYS A 105 3.52 -3.84 4.59
CA LYS A 105 3.01 -5.20 4.63
C LYS A 105 2.57 -5.68 3.26
N LEU A 106 1.77 -4.86 2.57
CA LEU A 106 1.22 -5.19 1.27
C LEU A 106 2.33 -5.43 0.25
N PHE A 107 3.23 -4.45 0.09
CA PHE A 107 4.27 -4.51 -0.94
C PHE A 107 5.35 -5.56 -0.64
N ALA A 108 5.69 -5.78 0.64
CA ALA A 108 6.60 -6.86 1.02
C ALA A 108 6.04 -8.26 0.68
N ARG A 109 4.70 -8.44 0.74
CA ARG A 109 4.05 -9.73 0.45
C ARG A 109 3.90 -10.00 -1.05
N ILE A 110 3.66 -8.98 -1.87
CA ILE A 110 3.32 -9.15 -3.30
C ILE A 110 4.52 -9.00 -4.24
N CYS A 111 5.65 -8.46 -3.80
CA CYS A 111 6.81 -8.17 -4.66
C CYS A 111 7.64 -9.40 -5.11
N GLY A 112 7.15 -10.63 -4.91
CA GLY A 112 7.88 -11.84 -5.32
C GLY A 112 9.25 -12.01 -4.65
N ARG A 113 9.43 -11.47 -3.43
CA ARG A 113 10.71 -11.40 -2.70
C ARG A 113 11.78 -10.56 -3.39
N ASN A 114 11.40 -9.59 -4.22
CA ASN A 114 12.36 -8.67 -4.79
C ASN A 114 13.00 -7.80 -3.69
N LYS A 115 14.33 -7.84 -3.60
CA LYS A 115 15.10 -7.14 -2.58
C LYS A 115 14.97 -5.62 -2.66
N SER A 116 14.80 -5.03 -3.84
CA SER A 116 14.68 -3.57 -3.96
C SER A 116 13.41 -3.07 -3.28
N ILE A 117 12.27 -3.72 -3.55
CA ILE A 117 10.98 -3.39 -2.95
C ILE A 117 11.01 -3.63 -1.44
N ILE A 118 11.48 -4.80 -1.00
CA ILE A 118 11.55 -5.11 0.44
C ILE A 118 12.45 -4.12 1.17
N SER A 119 13.56 -3.69 0.56
CA SER A 119 14.45 -2.70 1.17
C SER A 119 13.77 -1.35 1.37
N VAL A 120 12.86 -0.96 0.47
CA VAL A 120 12.06 0.27 0.61
C VAL A 120 11.00 0.10 1.68
N THR A 121 10.23 -1.00 1.66
CA THR A 121 9.19 -1.25 2.67
C THR A 121 9.76 -1.41 4.08
N LEU A 122 11.00 -1.90 4.18
CA LEU A 122 11.69 -2.04 5.47
C LEU A 122 11.93 -0.68 6.10
N LYS A 123 12.27 0.35 5.31
CA LYS A 123 12.43 1.73 5.81
C LYS A 123 11.13 2.26 6.42
N PHE A 124 9.98 1.87 5.88
CA PHE A 124 8.68 2.32 6.37
C PHE A 124 8.43 1.77 7.77
N VAL A 125 8.60 0.44 7.94
CA VAL A 125 8.42 -0.21 9.25
C VAL A 125 9.47 0.24 10.24
N GLN A 126 10.72 0.44 9.78
CA GLN A 126 11.78 1.01 10.62
C GLN A 126 11.36 2.37 11.15
N HIS A 127 10.85 3.28 10.32
CA HIS A 127 10.34 4.58 10.79
C HIS A 127 9.29 4.38 11.89
N CYS A 128 8.29 3.53 11.67
CA CYS A 128 7.23 3.26 12.65
C CYS A 128 7.77 2.66 13.97
N ALA A 129 8.71 1.73 13.88
CA ALA A 129 9.31 1.08 15.05
C ALA A 129 10.17 2.05 15.88
N HIS A 130 10.78 3.05 15.26
CA HIS A 130 11.51 4.11 15.97
C HIS A 130 10.56 5.13 16.60
N SER A 131 9.46 5.48 15.93
CA SER A 131 8.46 6.42 16.45
C SER A 131 7.66 5.84 17.63
N GLN A 132 7.33 4.56 17.58
CA GLN A 132 6.60 3.85 18.65
C GLN A 132 7.45 2.70 19.18
N LEU A 133 8.37 3.04 20.09
CA LEU A 133 9.26 2.08 20.74
C LEU A 133 8.45 0.94 21.38
N ASN A 134 8.97 -0.29 21.26
CA ASN A 134 8.37 -1.53 21.79
C ASN A 134 6.99 -1.92 21.23
N SER A 135 6.52 -1.29 20.17
CA SER A 135 5.32 -1.76 19.46
C SER A 135 5.56 -3.14 18.84
N VAL A 136 5.00 -4.19 19.48
CA VAL A 136 5.13 -5.59 19.04
C VAL A 136 4.74 -5.79 17.57
N PRO A 137 3.64 -5.21 17.04
CA PRO A 137 3.30 -5.32 15.63
C PRO A 137 4.40 -4.82 14.68
N TYR A 138 5.02 -3.68 14.99
CA TYR A 138 6.07 -3.09 14.15
C TYR A 138 7.37 -3.89 14.26
N LEU A 139 7.77 -4.30 15.46
CA LEU A 139 8.96 -5.13 15.66
C LEU A 139 8.83 -6.48 14.96
N LYS A 140 7.64 -7.10 15.00
CA LYS A 140 7.37 -8.37 14.32
C LYS A 140 7.48 -8.24 12.80
N GLU A 141 6.89 -7.21 12.21
CA GLU A 141 6.95 -7.00 10.76
C GLU A 141 8.37 -6.60 10.32
N LEU A 142 9.08 -5.79 11.11
CA LEU A 142 10.47 -5.43 10.85
C LEU A 142 11.37 -6.67 10.81
N ALA A 143 11.24 -7.55 11.81
CA ALA A 143 11.94 -8.83 11.85
C ALA A 143 11.58 -9.73 10.65
N TYR A 144 10.29 -9.76 10.27
CA TYR A 144 9.83 -10.53 9.12
C TYR A 144 10.43 -10.03 7.81
N GLN A 145 10.52 -8.72 7.60
CA GLN A 145 11.14 -8.18 6.38
C GLN A 145 12.66 -8.42 6.34
N HIS A 146 13.36 -8.36 7.47
CA HIS A 146 14.75 -8.82 7.54
C HIS A 146 14.90 -10.30 7.18
N TYR A 147 13.97 -11.15 7.62
CA TYR A 147 13.92 -12.56 7.22
C TYR A 147 13.73 -12.71 5.70
N LEU A 148 12.83 -11.94 5.09
CA LEU A 148 12.62 -11.95 3.64
C LEU A 148 13.87 -11.51 2.85
N LEU A 149 14.70 -10.63 3.41
CA LEU A 149 15.99 -10.23 2.82
C LEU A 149 17.10 -11.26 3.02
N GLY A 150 16.87 -12.33 3.79
CA GLY A 150 17.89 -13.32 4.17
C GLY A 150 18.80 -12.88 5.30
N GLN A 151 18.46 -11.81 6.02
CA GLN A 151 19.22 -11.27 7.15
C GLN A 151 18.78 -11.93 8.47
N TYR A 152 19.02 -13.24 8.58
CA TYR A 152 18.48 -14.05 9.67
C TYR A 152 18.92 -13.61 11.07
N ASP A 153 20.16 -13.13 11.23
CA ASP A 153 20.65 -12.61 12.52
C ASP A 153 19.90 -11.36 12.98
N GLN A 154 19.49 -10.50 12.05
CA GLN A 154 18.70 -9.30 12.34
C GLN A 154 17.24 -9.69 12.65
N ALA A 155 16.68 -10.61 11.87
CA ALA A 155 15.34 -11.14 12.10
C ALA A 155 15.22 -11.78 13.49
N LEU A 156 16.16 -12.66 13.87
CA LEU A 156 16.16 -13.31 15.18
C LEU A 156 16.26 -12.32 16.34
N ARG A 157 17.12 -11.29 16.20
CA ARG A 157 17.20 -10.20 17.19
C ARG A 157 15.88 -9.45 17.32
N GLY A 158 15.27 -9.08 16.20
CA GLY A 158 13.97 -8.40 16.19
C GLY A 158 12.85 -9.23 16.82
N TYR A 159 12.75 -10.52 16.49
CA TYR A 159 11.77 -11.41 17.11
C TYR A 159 11.98 -11.58 18.62
N ARG A 160 13.23 -11.69 19.08
CA ARG A 160 13.54 -11.75 20.51
C ARG A 160 13.11 -10.47 21.22
N SER A 161 13.36 -9.30 20.62
CA SER A 161 12.91 -8.01 21.18
C SER A 161 11.39 -7.92 21.28
N ALA A 162 10.65 -8.49 20.32
CA ALA A 162 9.18 -8.50 20.33
C ALA A 162 8.57 -9.47 21.36
N ILE A 163 9.33 -10.47 21.84
CA ILE A 163 8.86 -11.48 22.81
C ILE A 163 9.16 -11.09 24.25
N LYS A 164 10.07 -10.12 24.47
CA LYS A 164 10.35 -9.64 25.83
C LYS A 164 9.05 -9.06 26.42
N PRO A 165 8.54 -9.61 27.53
CA PRO A 165 7.43 -8.98 28.24
C PRO A 165 7.92 -7.64 28.79
N ASP A 166 7.07 -6.61 28.72
CA ASP A 166 7.29 -5.32 29.39
C ASP A 166 7.54 -5.49 30.90
#